data_AF-A0A9E2N3Z8-F1
#
_entry.id   AF-A0A9E2N3Z8-F1
#
_cell.length_a   1.000
_cell.length_b   1.000
_cell.length_c   1.000
_cell.angle_alpha   90.00
_cell.angle_beta   90.00
_cell.angle_gamma   90.00
#
_symmetry.space_group_name_H-M   'P 1'
#
loop_
_entity.id
_entity.type
_entity.pdbx_description
1 polymer ?
#
loop_
_entity_poly.entity_id
_entity_poly.type
_entity_poly.pdbx_seq_one_letter_code
_entity_poly.pdbx_strand_id
1 'polypeptide(L)'
;MFETRKEFLKELLRLSGLKSIEEADRVARVVIGLIKARIGPELSDRVAEAVPPDLRMGWRSIALPAEVMELQEIMFEMDEIAEVQLAPSEPPVPYDYG
;
A
#
# COMPACT_ATOMS: atom_id res chain seq x y z
N MET A 1 5.19 10.63 -19.78
CA MET A 1 4.36 10.42 -18.58
C MET A 1 2.90 10.47 -19.04
N PHE A 2 2.00 9.65 -18.50
CA PHE A 2 0.58 9.68 -18.91
C PHE A 2 -0.14 10.72 -18.06
N GLU A 3 -0.97 11.56 -18.68
CA GLU A 3 -1.70 12.62 -17.96
C GLU A 3 -3.06 12.13 -17.47
N THR A 4 -3.63 11.14 -18.15
CA THR A 4 -4.96 10.60 -17.85
C THR A 4 -4.99 9.08 -17.78
N ARG A 5 -5.96 8.54 -17.05
CA ARG A 5 -6.27 7.11 -16.98
C ARG A 5 -6.57 6.55 -18.36
N LYS A 6 -7.23 7.31 -19.22
CA LYS A 6 -7.54 6.90 -20.60
C LYS A 6 -6.26 6.70 -21.42
N GLU A 7 -5.29 7.59 -21.32
CA GLU A 7 -4.00 7.46 -22.01
C GLU A 7 -3.19 6.27 -21.48
N PHE A 8 -3.14 6.13 -20.15
CA PHE A 8 -2.49 5.00 -19.51
C PHE A 8 -3.08 3.65 -19.98
N LEU A 9 -4.40 3.51 -19.99
CA LEU A 9 -5.07 2.27 -20.43
C LEU A 9 -4.88 1.99 -21.92
N LYS A 10 -4.84 3.02 -22.76
CA LYS A 10 -4.53 2.88 -24.20
C LYS A 10 -3.11 2.37 -24.41
N GLU A 11 -2.16 2.91 -23.67
CA GLU A 11 -0.77 2.46 -23.79
C GLU A 11 -0.60 1.04 -23.22
N LEU A 12 -1.26 0.73 -22.11
CA LEU A 12 -1.28 -0.62 -21.56
C LEU A 12 -1.84 -1.61 -22.59
N LEU A 13 -2.97 -1.30 -23.22
CA LEU A 13 -3.56 -2.09 -24.30
C LEU A 13 -2.55 -2.33 -25.44
N ARG A 14 -1.88 -1.26 -25.89
CA ARG A 14 -0.89 -1.30 -26.98
C ARG A 14 0.29 -2.21 -26.66
N LEU A 15 0.78 -2.19 -25.42
CA LEU A 15 1.97 -2.93 -25.00
C LEU A 15 1.68 -4.40 -24.64
N SER A 16 0.47 -4.68 -24.15
CA SER A 16 0.09 -6.01 -23.66
C SER A 16 -0.66 -6.87 -24.69
N GLY A 17 -1.16 -6.26 -25.77
CA GLY A 17 -1.96 -6.96 -26.78
C GLY A 17 -3.34 -7.40 -26.27
N LEU A 18 -3.85 -6.77 -25.20
CA LEU A 18 -5.18 -7.02 -24.68
C LEU A 18 -6.26 -6.58 -25.68
N LYS A 19 -7.46 -7.15 -25.55
CA LYS A 19 -8.51 -7.08 -26.58
C LYS A 19 -9.38 -5.83 -26.45
N SER A 20 -9.46 -5.24 -25.25
CA SER A 20 -10.28 -4.06 -25.00
C SER A 20 -9.78 -3.20 -23.84
N ILE A 21 -10.25 -1.95 -23.78
CA ILE A 21 -9.92 -1.02 -22.69
C ILE A 21 -10.45 -1.54 -21.35
N GLU A 22 -11.60 -2.21 -21.33
CA GLU A 22 -12.17 -2.83 -20.13
C GLU A 22 -11.29 -3.97 -19.62
N GLU A 23 -10.70 -4.75 -20.51
CA GLU A 23 -9.73 -5.78 -20.15
C GLU A 23 -8.44 -5.17 -19.59
N ALA A 24 -7.93 -4.13 -20.26
CA ALA A 24 -6.78 -3.37 -19.77
C ALA A 24 -7.03 -2.77 -18.38
N ASP A 25 -8.23 -2.26 -18.11
CA ASP A 25 -8.59 -1.72 -16.80
C ASP A 25 -8.61 -2.80 -15.71
N ARG A 26 -9.21 -3.96 -15.99
CA ARG A 26 -9.21 -5.10 -15.05
C ARG A 26 -7.78 -5.53 -14.71
N VAL A 27 -6.93 -5.69 -15.72
CA VAL A 27 -5.52 -6.06 -15.53
C VAL A 27 -4.77 -4.99 -14.74
N ALA A 28 -4.95 -3.71 -15.10
CA ALA A 28 -4.32 -2.60 -14.39
C ALA A 28 -4.68 -2.61 -12.90
N ARG A 29 -5.96 -2.78 -12.57
CA ARG A 29 -6.43 -2.82 -11.18
C ARG A 29 -5.79 -3.95 -10.38
N VAL A 30 -5.69 -5.14 -10.97
CA VAL A 30 -5.04 -6.30 -10.31
C VAL A 30 -3.56 -6.02 -10.07
N VAL A 31 -2.82 -5.60 -11.11
CA VAL A 31 -1.38 -5.32 -11.01
C VAL A 31 -1.11 -4.22 -9.99
N ILE A 32 -1.87 -3.12 -10.02
CA ILE A 32 -1.73 -2.04 -9.05
C ILE A 32 -2.05 -2.53 -7.64
N GLY A 33 -3.11 -3.33 -7.45
CA GLY A 33 -3.45 -3.92 -6.15
C GLY A 33 -2.30 -4.75 -5.57
N LEU A 34 -1.66 -5.58 -6.39
CA LEU A 34 -0.48 -6.37 -6.01
C LEU A 34 0.73 -5.50 -5.67
N ILE A 35 0.96 -4.43 -6.43
CA ILE A 35 2.05 -3.48 -6.14
C ILE A 35 1.79 -2.77 -4.81
N LYS A 36 0.58 -2.23 -4.61
CA LYS A 36 0.18 -1.54 -3.37
C LYS A 36 0.35 -2.45 -2.16
N ALA A 37 -0.01 -3.72 -2.30
CA ALA A 37 0.19 -4.72 -1.26
C ALA A 37 1.65 -4.91 -0.87
N ARG A 38 2.55 -4.89 -1.85
CA ARG A 38 3.98 -5.12 -1.61
C ARG A 38 4.69 -3.91 -1.01
N ILE A 39 4.29 -2.69 -1.40
CA ILE A 39 4.97 -1.45 -1.01
C ILE A 39 4.42 -0.83 0.28
N GLY A 40 3.23 -1.25 0.73
CA GLY A 40 2.60 -0.71 1.93
C GLY A 40 1.96 0.68 1.70
N PRO A 41 1.22 1.16 2.72
CA PRO A 41 0.40 2.37 2.60
C PRO A 41 1.22 3.64 2.37
N GLU A 42 2.35 3.83 3.08
CA GLU A 42 3.15 5.06 3.00
C GLU A 42 3.75 5.26 1.61
N LEU A 43 4.35 4.22 1.04
CA LEU A 43 4.91 4.29 -0.31
C LEU A 43 3.80 4.38 -1.36
N SER A 44 2.67 3.71 -1.14
CA SER A 44 1.50 3.84 -2.01
C SER A 44 0.99 5.28 -2.08
N ASP A 45 0.95 6.00 -0.96
CA ASP A 45 0.52 7.40 -0.94
C ASP A 45 1.52 8.31 -1.65
N ARG A 46 2.83 8.07 -1.47
CA ARG A 46 3.86 8.81 -2.21
C ARG A 46 3.72 8.62 -3.72
N VAL A 47 3.41 7.41 -4.19
CA VAL A 47 3.13 7.15 -5.61
C VAL A 47 1.89 7.93 -6.07
N ALA A 48 0.82 7.94 -5.26
CA ALA A 48 -0.40 8.66 -5.58
C ALA A 48 -0.16 10.18 -5.72
N GLU A 49 0.66 10.77 -4.86
CA GLU A 49 1.00 12.19 -4.94
C GLU A 49 1.91 12.54 -6.12
N ALA A 50 2.77 11.61 -6.55
CA ALA A 50 3.70 11.80 -7.66
C ALA A 50 3.06 11.72 -9.06
N VAL A 51 1.79 11.30 -9.18
CA VAL A 51 1.10 11.16 -10.47
C VAL A 51 0.03 12.25 -10.67
N PRO A 52 -0.35 12.55 -11.93
CA PRO A 52 -1.45 13.46 -12.25
C PRO A 52 -2.78 13.13 -11.55
N PRO A 53 -3.66 14.13 -11.31
CA PRO A 53 -4.88 13.96 -10.51
C PRO A 53 -5.79 12.80 -10.95
N ASP A 54 -5.97 12.59 -12.26
CA ASP A 54 -6.83 11.53 -12.79
C ASP A 54 -6.26 10.12 -12.47
N LEU A 55 -4.94 9.95 -12.60
CA LEU A 55 -4.26 8.72 -12.23
C LEU A 55 -4.25 8.51 -10.71
N ARG A 56 -4.10 9.59 -9.94
CA ARG A 56 -4.17 9.55 -8.47
C ARG A 56 -5.52 9.04 -7.99
N MET A 57 -6.62 9.54 -8.57
CA MET A 57 -7.97 9.05 -8.26
C MET A 57 -8.11 7.56 -8.61
N GLY A 58 -7.61 7.15 -9.77
CA GLY A 58 -7.59 5.74 -10.17
C GLY A 58 -6.82 4.87 -9.18
N TRP A 59 -5.60 5.27 -8.80
CA TRP A 59 -4.74 4.58 -7.84
C TRP A 59 -5.38 4.42 -6.46
N ARG A 60 -6.01 5.49 -5.94
CA ARG A 60 -6.70 5.47 -4.64
C ARG A 60 -7.95 4.62 -4.64
N SER A 61 -8.67 4.56 -5.77
CA SER A 61 -9.90 3.76 -5.89
C SER A 61 -9.69 2.24 -5.84
N ILE A 62 -8.44 1.77 -5.96
CA ILE A 62 -8.11 0.35 -5.96
C ILE A 62 -7.90 -0.09 -4.51
N ALA A 63 -8.83 -0.88 -4.00
CA ALA A 63 -8.73 -1.52 -2.70
C ALA A 63 -7.56 -2.53 -2.68
N LEU A 64 -6.95 -2.70 -1.52
CA LEU A 64 -6.02 -3.79 -1.28
C LEU A 64 -6.79 -5.12 -1.20
N PRO A 65 -6.20 -6.25 -1.63
CA PRO A 65 -6.75 -7.57 -1.34
C PRO A 65 -6.92 -7.77 0.18
N ALA A 66 -7.95 -8.48 0.61
CA ALA A 66 -8.25 -8.69 2.03
C ALA A 66 -7.11 -9.39 2.76
N GLU A 67 -6.49 -10.37 2.10
CA GLU A 67 -5.35 -11.13 2.61
C GLU A 67 -4.13 -10.26 2.92
N VAL A 68 -4.01 -9.12 2.23
CA VAL A 68 -2.92 -8.15 2.43
C VAL A 68 -3.25 -7.23 3.59
N MET A 69 -4.52 -6.87 3.79
CA MET A 69 -4.95 -6.10 4.96
C MET A 69 -4.76 -6.92 6.23
N GLU A 70 -5.16 -8.20 6.21
CA GLU A 70 -4.93 -9.14 7.32
C GLU A 70 -3.44 -9.30 7.64
N LEU A 71 -2.58 -9.43 6.63
CA LEU A 71 -1.14 -9.50 6.84
C LEU A 71 -0.57 -8.22 7.45
N GLN A 72 -1.04 -7.05 7.01
CA GLN A 72 -0.64 -5.76 7.60
C GLN A 72 -1.08 -5.65 9.06
N GLU A 73 -2.32 -6.03 9.38
CA GLU A 73 -2.81 -6.06 10.77
C GLU A 73 -1.94 -6.94 11.67
N ILE A 74 -1.59 -8.15 11.22
CA ILE A 74 -0.70 -9.06 11.97
C ILE A 74 0.69 -8.43 12.16
N MET A 75 1.25 -7.78 11.14
CA MET A 75 2.56 -7.14 11.26
C MET A 75 2.53 -5.95 12.24
N PHE A 76 1.49 -5.13 12.21
CA PHE A 76 1.31 -4.05 13.18
C PHE A 76 1.18 -4.57 14.61
N GLU A 77 0.40 -5.63 14.82
CA GLU A 77 0.27 -6.26 16.14
C GLU A 77 1.62 -6.80 16.65
N MET A 78 2.44 -7.39 15.78
CA MET A 78 3.78 -7.86 16.13
C MET A 78 4.75 -6.73 16.49
N ASP A 79 4.71 -5.62 15.76
CA ASP A 79 5.53 -4.43 16.05
C ASP A 79 5.10 -3.78 17.38
N GLU A 80 3.80 -3.71 17.67
CA GLU A 80 3.28 -3.20 18.95
C GLU A 80 3.72 -4.08 20.13
N ILE A 81 3.66 -5.41 19.99
CA ILE A 81 4.15 -6.35 21.00
C ILE A 81 5.65 -6.19 21.24
N ALA A 82 6.44 -5.94 20.19
CA ALA A 82 7.88 -5.70 20.29
C ALA A 82 8.18 -4.38 21.03
N GLU A 83 7.43 -3.31 20.77
CA GLU A 83 7.55 -2.05 21.50
C GLU A 83 7.19 -2.18 22.99
N VAL A 84 6.15 -2.95 23.33
CA VAL A 84 5.75 -3.21 24.72
C VAL A 84 6.81 -4.02 25.47
N GLN A 85 7.50 -4.96 24.82
CA GLN A 85 8.58 -5.74 25.44
C GLN A 85 9.90 -4.97 25.59
N LEU A 86 10.12 -3.94 24.78
CA LEU A 86 11.31 -3.09 24.83
C LEU A 86 11.16 -1.89 25.78
N ALA A 87 9.95 -1.61 26.28
CA ALA A 87 9.75 -0.63 27.34
C ALA A 87 10.58 -1.04 28.56
N PRO A 88 11.49 -0.18 29.06
CA PRO A 88 12.34 -0.52 30.20
C PRO A 88 11.45 -0.83 31.40
N SER A 89 11.58 -2.04 31.94
CA SER A 89 11.08 -2.35 33.27
C SER A 89 11.59 -1.28 34.23
N GLU A 90 10.68 -0.64 34.94
CA GLU A 90 10.98 0.46 35.88
C GLU A 90 12.26 0.15 36.66
N PRO A 91 13.22 1.09 36.75
CA PRO A 91 14.44 0.84 37.51
C PRO A 91 14.05 0.50 38.95
N PRO A 92 14.69 -0.49 39.59
CA PRO A 92 14.33 -0.90 40.93
C PRO A 92 14.43 0.31 41.86
N VAL A 93 13.32 0.63 42.52
CA VAL A 93 13.24 1.63 43.59
C VAL A 93 14.39 1.38 44.58
N PRO A 94 15.21 2.39 44.91
CA PRO A 94 16.27 2.21 45.90
C PRO A 94 15.63 1.80 47.23
N TYR A 95 16.01 0.66 47.77
CA TYR A 95 15.62 0.29 49.12
C TYR A 95 16.20 1.31 50.10
N ASP A 96 15.33 2.08 50.74
CA ASP A 96 15.67 3.01 51.80
C ASP A 96 16.02 2.18 53.05
N TYR A 97 17.31 2.14 53.39
CA TYR A 97 17.77 1.60 54.68
C TYR A 97 17.75 2.73 55.71
N GLY A 98 16.55 3.08 56.16
CA GLY A 98 16.28 4.00 57.28
C GLY A 98 15.74 3.26 58.48
#